data_AF-A0A0B6Y342-F1
#
_entry.id   AF-A0A0B6Y342-F1
#
_cell.length_a   1.000
_cell.length_b   1.000
_cell.length_c   1.000
_cell.angle_alpha   90.00
_cell.angle_beta   90.00
_cell.angle_gamma   90.00
#
_symmetry.space_group_name_H-M   'P 1'
#
loop_
_entity.id
_entity.type
_entity.pdbx_description
1 polymer ?
#
loop_
_entity_poly.entity_id
_entity_poly.type
_entity_poly.pdbx_seq_one_letter_code
_entity_poly.pdbx_strand_id
1 'polypeptide(L)' 'QIEISSPSNFQHRVHTGFDWENGVFVGLPAQWAGIIEGSKERRRPIVDPSTITQTDVEPLKTIIRGHQNGHTQ' A
#
# COMPACT_ATOMS: atom_id res chain seq x y z
N GLN A 1 20.21 -26.70 -11.04
CA GLN A 1 19.57 -25.38 -11.18
C GLN A 1 18.08 -25.61 -11.26
N ILE A 2 17.30 -25.01 -10.36
CA ILE A 2 15.83 -25.07 -10.45
C ILE A 2 15.42 -23.93 -11.38
N GLU A 3 14.98 -24.27 -12.59
CA GLU A 3 14.40 -23.28 -13.50
C GLU A 3 12.90 -23.19 -13.27
N ILE A 4 12.40 -21.97 -13.17
CA ILE A 4 10.97 -21.68 -13.00
C ILE A 4 10.31 -21.80 -14.38
N SER A 5 9.24 -22.59 -14.49
CA SER A 5 8.49 -22.78 -15.73
C SER A 5 7.61 -21.57 -16.08
N SER A 6 7.04 -21.57 -17.29
CA SER A 6 6.01 -20.60 -17.66
C SER A 6 4.79 -20.67 -16.73
N PRO A 7 4.16 -19.53 -16.40
CA PRO A 7 2.96 -19.52 -15.58
C PRO A 7 1.80 -20.25 -16.30
N SER A 8 0.98 -20.94 -15.53
CA SER A 8 -0.24 -21.61 -16.01
C SER A 8 -1.39 -21.38 -15.02
N ASN A 9 -2.62 -21.69 -15.42
CA ASN A 9 -3.82 -21.59 -14.58
C ASN A 9 -4.07 -20.18 -13.99
N PHE A 10 -3.98 -19.13 -14.83
CA PHE A 10 -4.35 -17.79 -14.41
C PHE A 10 -5.81 -17.75 -13.95
N GLN A 11 -6.05 -17.26 -12.74
CA GLN A 11 -7.38 -17.13 -12.17
C GLN A 11 -7.61 -15.72 -11.64
N HIS A 12 -8.64 -15.06 -12.17
CA HIS A 12 -9.12 -13.80 -11.66
C HIS A 12 -10.08 -14.06 -10.48
N ARG A 13 -9.55 -13.99 -9.25
CA ARG A 13 -10.30 -14.35 -8.03
C ARG A 13 -11.15 -13.22 -7.48
N VAL A 14 -10.72 -11.98 -7.71
CA VAL A 14 -11.34 -10.79 -7.13
C VAL A 14 -11.14 -9.63 -8.10
N HIS A 15 -12.16 -8.80 -8.29
CA HIS A 15 -12.09 -7.59 -9.09
C HIS A 15 -12.41 -6.38 -8.21
N THR A 16 -11.37 -5.63 -7.84
CA THR A 16 -11.53 -4.43 -7.02
C THR A 16 -11.73 -3.21 -7.89
N GLY A 17 -12.78 -2.44 -7.57
CA GLY A 17 -13.09 -1.16 -8.19
C GLY A 17 -13.33 -0.08 -7.15
N PHE A 18 -13.60 1.13 -7.61
CA PHE A 18 -14.00 2.25 -6.77
C PHE A 18 -15.35 2.79 -7.25
N ASP A 19 -16.32 2.80 -6.35
CA ASP A 19 -17.60 3.44 -6.54
C ASP A 19 -17.47 4.92 -6.19
N TRP A 20 -17.55 5.77 -7.20
CA TRP A 20 -17.42 7.22 -7.08
C TRP A 20 -18.65 7.89 -6.48
N GLU A 21 -19.84 7.30 -6.64
CA GLU A 21 -21.08 7.88 -6.11
C GLU A 21 -21.09 7.79 -4.58
N ASN A 22 -20.66 6.65 -4.04
CA ASN A 22 -20.63 6.40 -2.61
C ASN A 22 -19.24 6.63 -1.97
N GLY A 23 -18.19 6.83 -2.78
CA GLY A 23 -16.81 7.03 -2.28
C GLY A 23 -16.23 5.81 -1.56
N VAL A 24 -16.55 4.61 -2.06
CA VAL A 24 -16.17 3.33 -1.44
C VAL A 24 -15.46 2.40 -2.41
N PHE A 25 -14.58 1.56 -1.89
CA PHE A 25 -14.00 0.47 -2.66
C PHE A 25 -14.99 -0.70 -2.70
N VAL A 26 -15.15 -1.31 -3.87
CA VAL A 26 -16.02 -2.46 -4.10
C VAL A 26 -15.22 -3.65 -4.61
N GLY A 27 -15.68 -4.87 -4.35
CA GLY A 27 -14.98 -6.09 -4.78
C GLY A 27 -13.59 -6.23 -4.14
N LEU A 28 -13.42 -5.74 -2.91
CA LEU A 28 -12.21 -5.97 -2.14
C LEU A 28 -12.07 -7.46 -1.77
N PRO A 29 -10.85 -7.99 -1.71
CA PRO A 29 -10.61 -9.25 -1.02
C PRO A 29 -11.15 -9.19 0.42
N ALA A 30 -11.72 -10.29 0.93
CA ALA A 30 -12.38 -10.31 2.25
C ALA A 30 -11.48 -9.81 3.39
N GLN A 31 -10.18 -10.08 3.33
CA GLN A 31 -9.21 -9.63 4.33
C GLN A 31 -9.02 -8.10 4.33
N TRP A 32 -9.28 -7.42 3.22
CA TRP A 32 -9.04 -5.99 3.06
C TRP A 32 -10.23 -5.14 3.49
N ALA A 33 -11.46 -5.65 3.38
CA ALA A 33 -12.67 -4.94 3.75
C ALA A 33 -12.57 -4.34 5.17
N GLY A 34 -12.24 -5.17 6.16
CA GLY A 34 -12.10 -4.72 7.55
C GLY A 34 -10.92 -3.77 7.82
N ILE A 35 -9.84 -3.86 7.02
CA ILE A 35 -8.70 -2.95 7.15
C ILE A 35 -9.07 -1.55 6.65
N ILE A 36 -9.72 -1.49 5.48
CA ILE A 36 -10.07 -0.23 4.83
C ILE A 36 -11.21 0.47 5.58
N GLU A 37 -12.28 -0.25 5.92
CA GLU A 37 -13.39 0.33 6.69
C GLU A 37 -12.94 0.74 8.10
N GLY A 38 -12.21 -0.14 8.78
CA GLY A 38 -11.67 0.16 10.10
C GLY A 38 -10.71 1.36 10.12
N SER A 39 -10.05 1.68 9.00
CA SER A 39 -9.20 2.88 8.90
C SER A 39 -9.99 4.19 8.86
N LYS A 40 -11.21 4.19 8.28
CA LYS A 40 -12.08 5.38 8.23
C LYS A 40 -12.61 5.76 9.61
N GLU A 41 -12.87 4.77 10.45
CA GLU A 41 -13.40 4.97 11.81
C GLU A 41 -12.33 5.11 12.89
N ARG A 42 -11.06 4.87 12.55
CA ARG A 42 -9.96 5.06 13.51
C ARG A 42 -9.88 6.52 13.91
N ARG A 43 -10.17 6.77 15.19
CA ARG A 43 -9.86 8.05 15.83
C ARG A 43 -8.39 8.36 15.59
N ARG A 44 -8.10 9.60 15.17
CA ARG A 44 -6.71 10.05 15.06
C ARG A 44 -6.02 9.84 16.41
N PRO A 45 -4.76 9.38 16.44
CA PRO A 45 -4.02 9.30 17.69
C PRO A 45 -4.09 10.67 18.38
N ILE A 46 -4.48 10.68 19.66
CA ILE A 46 -4.35 11.88 20.47
C ILE A 46 -2.85 12.03 20.72
N VAL A 47 -2.22 12.95 20.00
CA VAL A 47 -0.79 13.24 20.16
C VAL A 47 -0.66 14.37 21.17
N ASP A 48 -0.10 14.07 22.34
CA ASP A 48 0.33 15.09 23.30
C ASP A 48 1.68 15.68 22.84
N PRO A 49 1.77 16.98 22.51
CA PRO A 49 3.02 17.62 22.12
C PRO A 49 4.12 17.53 23.17
N SER A 50 3.77 17.36 24.45
CA SER A 50 4.73 17.23 25.55
C SER A 50 5.30 15.81 25.70
N THR A 51 4.72 14.81 25.04
CA THR A 51 5.13 13.39 25.10
C THR A 51 5.83 12.93 23.81
N ILE A 52 6.26 13.87 22.96
CA ILE A 52 7.04 13.52 21.76
C ILE A 52 8.34 12.86 22.23
N THR A 53 8.48 11.55 21.97
CA THR A 53 9.76 10.85 22.08
C THR A 53 10.77 11.62 21.24
N GLN A 54 11.79 12.19 21.87
CA GLN A 54 12.86 12.87 21.16
C GLN A 54 13.56 11.82 20.29
N THR A 55 13.23 11.80 19.00
CA THR A 55 13.96 11.02 18.01
C THR A 55 15.13 11.87 17.57
N ASP A 56 16.35 11.43 17.89
CA ASP A 56 17.54 11.98 17.27
C ASP A 56 17.37 11.89 15.76
N VAL A 57 17.50 13.02 15.07
CA VAL A 57 17.39 13.08 13.62
C VAL A 57 18.65 12.42 13.06
N GLU A 58 18.61 11.10 12.97
CA GLU A 58 19.57 10.33 12.18
C GLU A 58 19.63 10.97 10.78
N PRO A 59 20.83 11.28 10.26
CA PRO A 59 20.97 11.95 8.98
C PRO A 59 20.19 11.19 7.91
N LEU A 60 19.28 11.90 7.23
CA LEU A 60 18.41 11.34 6.20
C LEU A 60 19.27 10.55 5.22
N LYS A 61 19.01 9.25 5.12
CA LYS A 61 19.72 8.35 4.21
C LYS A 61 19.56 8.87 2.80
N THR A 62 20.66 9.08 2.09
CA THR A 62 20.64 9.51 0.69
C THR A 62 19.80 8.52 -0.12
N ILE A 63 18.68 8.99 -0.67
CA ILE A 63 17.81 8.18 -1.53
C ILE A 63 18.52 8.00 -2.86
N ILE A 64 19.02 6.79 -3.13
CA ILE A 64 19.52 6.43 -4.46
C ILE A 64 18.31 6.04 -5.31
N ARG A 65 17.83 6.96 -6.14
CA ARG A 65 16.78 6.68 -7.13
C ARG A 65 17.45 6.13 -8.38
N GLY A 66 17.01 4.95 -8.83
CA GLY A 66 17.55 4.32 -10.04
C GLY A 66 17.43 5.23 -11.27
N HIS A 67 18.49 5.29 -12.07
CA HIS A 67 18.49 6.00 -13.35
C HIS A 67 17.48 5.34 -14.28
N GLN A 68 16.51 6.10 -14.77
CA GLN A 68 15.57 5.62 -15.79
C GLN A 68 16.33 5.60 -17.12
N ASN A 69 16.97 4.47 -17.43
CA ASN A 69 17.41 4.23 -18.79
C ASN A 69 16.14 3.97 -19.59
N GLY A 70 15.70 5.02 -20.29
CA GLY A 70 14.51 4.99 -21.14
C GLY A 70 14.57 3.78 -22.07
N HIS A 71 13.53 2.96 -22.01
CA HIS A 71 13.24 2.00 -23.06
C HIS A 71 12.96 2.78 -24.34
N THR A 72 13.88 2.75 -25.29
CA THR A 72 13.62 3.18 -26.66
C THR A 72 12.66 2.17 -27.29
N GLN A 73 11.66 2.71 -28.02
CA GLN A 73 10.59 2.00 -28.73
C GLN A 73 11.04 0.75 -29.47
#